data_AF-A0A7I8D9D2-F1
#
_entry.id   AF-A0A7I8D9D2-F1
#
_cell.length_a   1.000
_cell.length_b   1.000
_cell.length_c   1.000
_cell.angle_alpha   90.00
_cell.angle_beta   90.00
_cell.angle_gamma   90.00
#
_symmetry.space_group_name_H-M   'P 1'
#
loop_
_entity.id
_entity.type
_entity.pdbx_description
1 polymer ?
#
loop_
_entity_poly.entity_id
_entity_poly.type
_entity_poly.pdbx_seq_one_letter_code
_entity_poly.pdbx_strand_id
1 'polypeptide(L)' 'MQGIDLKEWLHKFDNVYDSVKNTVHNIRNHPFLAEVGIPVHGLVIDPQTGKLELVVNGYQAAEAEA' A
#
# COMPACT_ATOMS: atom_id res chain seq x y z
N MET A 1 -23.89 2.30 -18.09
CA MET A 1 -23.35 2.26 -16.72
C MET A 1 -22.47 1.04 -16.66
N GLN A 2 -21.15 1.20 -16.56
CA GLN A 2 -20.27 0.04 -16.42
C GLN A 2 -20.46 -0.45 -14.98
N GLY A 3 -21.08 -1.62 -14.83
CA GLY A 3 -21.30 -2.24 -13.53
C GLY A 3 -19.95 -2.51 -12.87
N ILE A 4 -19.88 -2.33 -11.55
CA ILE A 4 -18.72 -2.76 -10.79
C ILE A 4 -18.58 -4.27 -11.04
N ASP A 5 -17.44 -4.69 -11.59
CA ASP A 5 -17.13 -6.11 -11.69
C ASP A 5 -16.89 -6.63 -10.27
N LEU A 6 -17.96 -7.17 -9.70
CA LEU A 6 -17.97 -7.65 -8.33
C LEU A 6 -17.00 -8.83 -8.15
N LYS A 7 -16.67 -9.57 -9.21
CA LYS A 7 -15.72 -10.69 -9.15
C LYS A 7 -14.28 -10.19 -9.04
N GLU A 8 -13.92 -9.19 -9.82
CA GLU A 8 -12.62 -8.50 -9.67
C GLU A 8 -12.53 -7.80 -8.31
N TRP A 9 -13.60 -7.17 -7.85
CA TRP A 9 -13.62 -6.50 -6.54
C TRP A 9 -13.56 -7.48 -5.35
N LEU A 10 -14.20 -8.65 -5.47
CA LEU A 10 -14.17 -9.73 -4.46
C LEU A 10 -12.98 -10.67 -4.61
N HIS A 11 -12.09 -10.46 -5.58
CA HIS A 11 -10.95 -11.33 -5.76
C HIS A 11 -10.10 -11.29 -4.48
N LYS A 12 -9.96 -12.44 -3.82
CA LYS A 12 -9.09 -12.58 -2.66
C LYS A 12 -7.69 -12.19 -3.11
N PHE A 13 -7.08 -11.25 -2.41
CA PHE A 13 -5.67 -10.97 -2.57
C PHE A 13 -4.91 -12.26 -2.25
N ASP A 14 -4.25 -12.85 -3.24
CA ASP A 14 -3.46 -14.07 -3.06
C ASP A 14 -2.37 -13.87 -1.99
N ASN A 15 -1.91 -12.62 -1.84
CA ASN A 15 -0.99 -12.20 -0.80
C ASN A 15 -1.28 -10.76 -0.33
N VAL A 16 -1.71 -10.62 0.93
CA VAL A 16 -1.99 -9.32 1.56
C VAL A 16 -0.75 -8.41 1.55
N TYR A 17 0.45 -8.97 1.70
CA TYR A 17 1.70 -8.21 1.70
C TYR A 17 1.97 -7.55 0.35
N ASP A 18 1.70 -8.26 -0.74
CA ASP A 18 1.94 -7.74 -2.09
C ASP A 18 0.90 -6.66 -2.45
N SER A 19 -0.36 -6.83 -2.01
CA SER A 19 -1.38 -5.79 -2.15
C SER A 19 -1.03 -4.50 -1.40
N VAL A 20 -0.51 -4.61 -0.17
CA VAL A 20 -0.04 -3.45 0.60
C VAL A 20 1.13 -2.78 -0.12
N LYS A 21 2.14 -3.54 -0.58
CA LYS A 21 3.29 -3.01 -1.33
C LYS A 21 2.87 -2.28 -2.61
N ASN A 22 1.99 -2.88 -3.42
CA ASN A 22 1.48 -2.26 -4.65
C ASN A 22 0.71 -0.97 -4.36
N THR A 23 -0.12 -0.97 -3.31
CA THR A 23 -0.89 0.22 -2.93
C THR A 23 0.03 1.35 -2.48
N VAL A 24 1.02 1.04 -1.64
CA VAL A 24 2.03 2.03 -1.20
C VAL A 24 2.79 2.59 -2.40
N HIS A 25 3.22 1.73 -3.34
CA HIS A 25 3.90 2.14 -4.56
C HIS A 25 3.04 3.11 -5.40
N ASN A 26 1.76 2.80 -5.60
CA ASN A 26 0.86 3.63 -6.39
C ASN A 26 0.60 5.00 -5.73
N ILE A 27 0.42 5.03 -4.41
CA ILE A 27 0.20 6.27 -3.66
C ILE A 27 1.47 7.13 -3.70
N ARG A 28 2.64 6.54 -3.48
CA ARG A 28 3.92 7.27 -3.50
C ARG A 28 4.21 7.90 -4.86
N ASN A 29 3.94 7.17 -5.95
CA ASN A 29 4.18 7.65 -7.31
C ASN A 29 3.02 8.50 -7.86
N HIS A 30 2.01 8.82 -7.04
CA HIS A 30 0.93 9.67 -7.49
C HIS A 30 1.45 11.10 -7.74
N PRO A 31 1.07 11.77 -8.85
CA PRO A 31 1.62 13.07 -9.26
C PRO A 31 1.61 14.15 -8.17
N PHE A 32 0.60 14.16 -7.29
CA PHE A 32 0.50 15.14 -6.20
C PHE A 32 1.34 14.84 -4.96
N LEU A 33 1.85 13.61 -4.80
CA LEU A 33 2.61 13.17 -3.63
C LEU A 33 4.12 13.09 -3.91
N ALA A 34 4.50 12.76 -5.14
CA ALA A 34 5.89 12.60 -5.54
C ALA A 34 6.73 13.87 -5.33
N GLU A 35 6.15 15.06 -5.49
CA GLU A 35 6.87 16.34 -5.35
C GLU A 35 7.06 16.78 -3.89
N VAL A 36 6.23 16.29 -2.96
CA VAL A 36 6.16 16.77 -1.57
C VAL A 36 7.03 15.92 -0.63
N GLY A 37 7.57 14.79 -1.10
CA GLY A 37 8.44 13.91 -0.31
C GLY A 37 7.73 13.30 0.91
N ILE A 38 6.40 13.13 0.85
CA ILE A 38 5.62 12.60 1.97
C ILE A 38 5.89 11.08 2.08
N PRO A 39 6.38 10.58 3.22
CA PRO A 39 6.65 9.17 3.42
C PRO A 39 5.34 8.38 3.48
N VAL A 40 5.26 7.31 2.70
CA VAL A 40 4.09 6.42 2.66
C VAL A 40 4.48 5.07 3.29
N HIS A 41 3.77 4.70 4.36
CA HIS A 41 3.99 3.44 5.07
C HIS A 41 2.94 2.40 4.69
N GLY A 42 3.36 1.13 4.68
CA GLY A 42 2.46 -0.02 4.51
C GLY A 42 2.49 -0.89 5.75
N LEU A 43 1.32 -1.20 6.31
CA LEU A 43 1.19 -2.08 7.46
C LEU A 43 0.17 -3.19 7.20
N VAL A 44 0.39 -4.34 7.82
CA VAL A 44 -0.58 -5.44 7.91
C VAL A 44 -0.99 -5.62 9.36
N ILE A 45 -2.29 -5.77 9.61
CA ILE A 45 -2.85 -5.99 10.94
C ILE A 45 -3.28 -7.45 11.08
N ASP A 46 -2.89 -8.08 12.19
CA ASP A 46 -3.47 -9.33 12.63
C ASP A 46 -4.83 -9.04 13.32
N PRO A 47 -5.95 -9.51 12.76
CA PRO A 47 -7.28 -9.21 13.30
C PRO A 47 -7.58 -9.91 14.63
N GLN A 48 -6.83 -10.96 15.00
CA GLN A 48 -7.04 -11.68 16.26
C GLN A 48 -6.28 -11.04 17.42
N THR A 49 -5.06 -10.58 17.17
CA THR A 49 -4.17 -10.05 18.21
C THR A 49 -4.07 -8.53 18.21
N GLY A 50 -4.45 -7.87 17.12
CA GLY A 50 -4.26 -6.44 16.90
C GLY A 50 -2.81 -6.06 16.58
N LYS A 51 -1.90 -7.04 16.44
CA LYS A 51 -0.49 -6.79 16.11
C LYS A 51 -0.40 -6.14 14.74
N LEU A 52 0.38 -5.06 14.66
CA LEU A 52 0.75 -4.40 13.41
C LEU A 52 2.15 -4.85 12.97
N GLU A 53 2.26 -5.24 11.72
CA GLU A 53 3.53 -5.52 11.05
C GLU A 53 3.83 -4.44 10.02
N LEU A 54 5.03 -3.87 10.08
CA LEU A 54 5.49 -2.90 9.11
C LEU A 54 6.01 -3.63 7.86
N VAL A 55 5.34 -3.42 6.73
CA VAL A 55 5.68 -4.05 5.44
C VAL A 55 6.51 -3.11 4.57
N VAL A 56 6.21 -1.81 4.60
CA VAL A 56 6.97 -0.77 3.89
C VAL A 56 7.28 0.37 4.84
N ASN A 57 8.57 0.66 5.00
CA ASN A 57 9.04 1.84 5.72
C ASN A 57 9.25 3.01 4.74
N GLY A 58 8.31 3.96 4.74
CA GLY A 58 8.35 5.13 3.86
C GLY A 58 9.52 6.08 4.11
N TYR A 59 10.14 6.07 5.30
CA TYR A 59 11.30 6.93 5.58
C TYR A 59 12.57 6.41 4.90
N GLN A 60 12.86 5.10 5.04
CA GLN A 60 14.03 4.47 4.42
C GLN A 60 13.96 4.48 2.89
N ALA A 61 12.75 4.42 2.35
CA ALA A 61 12.53 4.47 0.91
C ALA A 61 12.69 5.89 0.35
N ALA A 62 12.49 6.94 1.15
CA ALA A 62 12.74 8.35 0.79
C ALA A 62 14.23 8.72 0.91
N GLU A 63 14.96 8.12 1.85
CA GLU A 63 16.41 8.33 2.02
C GLU A 63 17.25 7.72 0.89
N ALA A 64 16.79 6.66 0.22
CA ALA A 64 17.50 6.03 -0.90
C ALA A 64 17.44 6.82 -2.22
N GLU A 65 16.61 7.87 -2.27
CA GLU A 65 16.37 8.72 -3.45
C GLU A 65 16.94 10.14 -3.28
N ALA A 66 17.60 10.43 -2.15
CA ALA A 66 18.27 11.70 -1.83
C ALA A 66 19.80 11.60 -2.00
#